data_AF-A0A1N7QQN3-F1
#
_entry.id   AF-A0A1N7QQN3-F1
#
_cell.length_a   1.000
_cell.length_b   1.000
_cell.length_c   1.000
_cell.angle_alpha   90.00
_cell.angle_beta   90.00
_cell.angle_gamma   90.00
#
_symmetry.space_group_name_H-M   'P 1'
#
loop_
_entity.id
_entity.type
_entity.pdbx_description
1 polymer ?
#
loop_
_entity_poly.entity_id
_entity_poly.type
_entity_poly.pdbx_seq_one_letter_code
_entity_poly.pdbx_strand_id
1 'polypeptide(L)'
;MTSRIPDFINITKKNFGKKNDAMALVFFSLFSLLGILGVFLNWQSWVCAAFIVISFSVSWNKINKVLLFFIGGLFLILAGYFRKELGIDIFGLFITLLFFPFIFFIKPYYLEYKNAKDFEVFYLDHKQLRCLTTQENSEYKDYALNPRNYLKRYSFQQIKAVQFHKRHLIIAIDQVLIRPKELTSTDLELIYSYIKLNCPHLLKNEKTIAENFKIENQFYLHKFLIFSPVIVLAPVIYFFGDNGRNVMVSYSCIVLMIICPFVIYKVLNRKS
;
A
#
# COMPACT_ATOMS: atom_id res chain seq x y z
N MET A 1 11.74 12.79 -46.22
CA MET A 1 12.28 12.01 -45.07
C MET A 1 11.11 11.47 -44.28
N THR A 2 10.77 10.19 -44.47
CA THR A 2 9.72 9.51 -43.69
C THR A 2 10.26 9.28 -42.28
N SER A 3 9.88 10.13 -41.33
CA SER A 3 10.15 9.90 -39.92
C SER A 3 9.53 8.55 -39.55
N ARG A 4 10.36 7.55 -39.21
CA ARG A 4 9.86 6.27 -38.71
C ARG A 4 8.95 6.55 -37.52
N ILE A 5 7.70 6.10 -37.62
CA ILE A 5 6.76 6.18 -36.52
C ILE A 5 7.35 5.31 -35.40
N PRO A 6 7.50 5.84 -34.17
CA PRO A 6 8.07 5.06 -33.08
C PRO A 6 7.16 3.86 -32.78
N ASP A 7 7.75 2.66 -32.69
CA ASP A 7 7.05 1.40 -32.43
C ASP A 7 6.56 1.28 -30.97
N PHE A 8 7.14 2.07 -30.06
CA PHE A 8 6.76 2.11 -28.65
C PHE A 8 6.89 3.53 -28.09
N ILE A 9 6.21 3.77 -26.97
CA ILE A 9 6.42 4.94 -26.12
C ILE A 9 6.87 4.49 -24.73
N ASN A 10 7.89 5.16 -24.19
CA ASN A 10 8.42 4.92 -22.85
C ASN A 10 8.62 6.27 -22.14
N ILE A 11 8.11 6.36 -20.92
CA ILE A 11 8.23 7.53 -20.06
C ILE A 11 8.93 7.10 -18.79
N THR A 12 10.09 7.69 -18.56
CA THR A 12 10.90 7.47 -17.37
C THR A 12 10.94 8.74 -16.52
N LYS A 13 10.94 8.57 -15.20
CA LYS A 13 11.12 9.65 -14.23
C LYS A 13 12.45 9.48 -13.51
N LYS A 14 13.23 10.56 -13.47
CA LYS A 14 14.47 10.62 -12.71
C LYS A 14 14.18 10.74 -11.22
N ASN A 15 15.00 10.11 -10.38
CA ASN A 15 14.88 10.15 -8.93
C ASN A 15 13.50 9.71 -8.39
N PHE A 16 12.83 8.80 -9.10
CA PHE A 16 11.50 8.36 -8.72
C PHE A 16 11.52 7.60 -7.39
N GLY A 17 10.69 7.99 -6.43
CA GLY A 17 10.66 7.40 -5.08
C GLY A 17 11.73 7.92 -4.11
N LYS A 18 12.65 8.80 -4.55
CA LYS A 18 13.76 9.28 -3.70
C LYS A 18 13.27 10.01 -2.44
N LYS A 19 12.15 10.74 -2.52
CA LYS A 19 11.53 11.41 -1.35
C LYS A 19 10.96 10.39 -0.36
N ASN A 20 10.38 9.31 -0.87
CA ASN A 20 9.83 8.21 -0.08
C ASN A 20 10.97 7.47 0.64
N ASP A 21 12.03 7.15 -0.10
CA ASP A 21 13.26 6.52 0.43
C ASP A 21 13.90 7.41 1.51
N ALA A 22 13.92 8.73 1.32
CA ALA A 22 14.40 9.68 2.33
C ALA A 22 13.54 9.68 3.60
N MET A 23 12.20 9.67 3.50
CA MET A 23 11.36 9.59 4.69
C MET A 23 11.48 8.24 5.40
N ALA A 24 11.59 7.14 4.65
CA ALA A 24 11.86 5.83 5.25
C ALA A 24 13.17 5.85 6.05
N LEU A 25 14.23 6.46 5.52
CA LEU A 25 15.49 6.65 6.24
C LEU A 25 15.35 7.50 7.50
N VAL A 26 14.58 8.58 7.46
CA VAL A 26 14.28 9.39 8.64
C VAL A 26 13.59 8.54 9.71
N PHE A 27 12.56 7.77 9.34
CA PHE A 27 11.85 6.89 10.27
C PHE A 27 12.77 5.80 10.85
N PHE A 28 13.56 5.13 10.03
CA PHE A 28 14.50 4.11 10.50
C PHE A 28 15.58 4.69 11.40
N SER A 29 16.04 5.92 11.12
CA SER A 29 17.00 6.62 11.98
C SER A 29 16.37 6.96 13.33
N LEU A 30 15.15 7.51 13.34
CA LEU A 30 14.40 7.81 14.57
C LEU A 30 14.13 6.56 15.40
N PHE A 31 13.66 5.48 14.78
CA PHE A 31 13.44 4.21 15.46
C PHE A 31 14.74 3.60 15.98
N SER A 32 15.82 3.62 15.19
CA SER A 32 17.11 3.14 15.68
C SER A 32 17.60 3.95 16.89
N LEU A 33 17.39 5.27 16.89
CA LEU A 33 17.73 6.14 18.01
C LEU A 33 16.90 5.81 19.26
N LEU A 34 15.60 5.52 19.11
CA LEU A 34 14.77 5.03 20.23
C LEU A 34 15.27 3.68 20.77
N GLY A 35 15.70 2.77 19.88
CA GLY A 35 16.29 1.49 20.28
C GLY A 35 17.61 1.66 21.05
N ILE A 36 18.45 2.63 20.64
CA ILE A 36 19.69 2.99 21.31
C ILE A 36 19.40 3.71 22.64
N LEU A 37 18.40 4.58 22.72
CA LEU A 37 18.03 5.24 23.98
C LEU A 37 17.59 4.23 25.05
N GLY A 38 17.02 3.10 24.65
CA GLY A 38 16.76 1.97 25.55
C GLY A 38 18.01 1.44 26.28
N VAL A 39 19.22 1.62 25.72
CA VAL A 39 20.51 1.27 26.36
C VAL A 39 20.68 2.03 27.68
N PHE A 40 20.33 3.33 27.68
CA PHE A 40 20.53 4.20 28.83
C PHE A 40 19.50 3.96 29.94
N LEU A 41 18.39 3.27 29.65
CA LEU A 41 17.40 2.92 30.66
C LEU A 41 17.87 1.72 31.51
N ASN A 42 18.39 0.68 30.88
CA ASN A 42 18.88 -0.52 31.57
C ASN A 42 19.86 -1.30 30.66
N TRP A 43 21.16 -1.21 30.98
CA TRP A 43 22.22 -1.82 30.17
C TRP A 43 22.16 -3.35 30.14
N GLN A 44 21.69 -4.01 31.22
CA GLN A 44 21.52 -5.47 31.25
C GLN A 44 20.46 -5.93 30.24
N SER A 45 19.36 -5.19 30.17
CA SER A 45 18.25 -5.47 29.23
C SER A 45 18.69 -5.27 27.78
N TRP A 46 19.55 -4.29 27.54
CA TRP A 46 20.10 -4.05 26.21
C TRP A 46 21.01 -5.18 25.73
N VAL A 47 21.93 -5.68 26.58
CA VAL A 47 22.82 -6.79 26.20
C VAL A 47 21.99 -8.02 25.80
N CYS A 48 20.94 -8.33 26.56
CA CYS A 48 20.00 -9.40 26.22
C CYS A 48 19.28 -9.15 24.89
N ALA A 49 18.72 -7.95 24.68
CA ALA A 49 18.01 -7.62 23.43
C ALA A 49 18.94 -7.64 22.21
N ALA A 50 20.13 -7.05 22.31
CA ALA A 50 21.12 -7.02 21.23
C ALA A 50 21.55 -8.44 20.85
N PHE A 51 21.80 -9.32 21.83
CA PHE A 51 22.12 -10.72 21.58
C PHE A 51 21.00 -11.45 20.83
N ILE A 52 19.74 -11.22 21.23
CA ILE A 52 18.57 -11.79 20.54
C ILE A 52 18.50 -11.29 19.10
N VAL A 53 18.57 -9.98 18.88
CA VAL A 53 18.42 -9.39 17.54
C VAL A 53 19.56 -9.82 16.60
N ILE A 54 20.81 -9.83 17.08
CA ILE A 54 21.97 -10.27 16.29
C ILE A 54 21.85 -11.77 15.96
N SER A 55 21.54 -12.61 16.96
CA SER A 55 21.35 -14.05 16.75
C SER A 55 20.23 -14.33 15.74
N PHE A 56 19.14 -13.57 15.81
CA PHE A 56 18.01 -13.65 14.89
C PHE A 56 18.41 -13.22 13.47
N SER A 57 19.13 -12.10 13.33
CA SER A 57 19.60 -11.57 12.04
C SER A 57 20.55 -12.54 11.33
N VAL A 58 21.51 -13.12 12.04
CA VAL A 58 22.47 -14.10 11.49
C VAL A 58 21.77 -15.39 11.05
N SER A 59 20.73 -15.80 11.78
CA SER A 59 20.04 -17.08 11.57
C SER A 59 18.87 -16.99 10.58
N TRP A 60 18.42 -15.78 10.25
CA TRP A 60 17.24 -15.51 9.41
C TRP A 60 17.25 -16.23 8.05
N ASN A 61 18.44 -16.34 7.43
CA ASN A 61 18.61 -16.99 6.13
C ASN A 61 19.08 -18.45 6.23
N LYS A 62 19.39 -18.95 7.44
CA LYS A 62 20.02 -20.27 7.65
C LYS A 62 19.06 -21.30 8.27
N ILE A 63 18.05 -20.84 8.99
CA ILE A 63 17.14 -21.68 9.77
C ILE A 63 15.70 -21.48 9.30
N ASN A 64 14.85 -22.49 9.46
CA ASN A 64 13.41 -22.35 9.23
C ASN A 64 12.84 -21.22 10.12
N LYS A 65 12.13 -20.27 9.50
CA LYS A 65 11.55 -19.10 10.17
C LYS A 65 10.63 -19.48 11.34
N VAL A 66 9.86 -20.56 11.21
CA VAL A 66 8.97 -21.03 12.29
C VAL A 66 9.78 -21.46 13.52
N LEU A 67 10.86 -22.22 13.30
CA LEU A 67 11.76 -22.64 14.37
C LEU A 67 12.45 -21.44 15.03
N LEU A 68 12.87 -20.46 14.21
CA LEU A 68 13.50 -19.23 14.68
C LEU A 68 12.57 -18.42 15.61
N PHE A 69 11.29 -18.31 15.26
CA PHE A 69 10.28 -17.67 16.11
C PHE A 69 10.04 -18.45 17.41
N PHE A 70 10.01 -19.78 17.36
CA PHE A 70 9.90 -20.62 18.56
C PHE A 70 11.09 -20.43 19.52
N ILE A 71 12.31 -20.41 18.99
CA ILE A 71 13.53 -20.16 19.78
C ILE A 71 13.51 -18.76 20.39
N GLY A 72 13.13 -17.75 19.60
CA GLY A 72 12.98 -16.37 20.11
C GLY A 72 11.93 -16.26 21.22
N GLY A 73 10.78 -16.91 21.06
CA GLY A 73 9.73 -16.96 22.08
C GLY A 73 10.19 -17.64 23.37
N LEU A 74 10.90 -18.77 23.27
CA LEU A 74 11.47 -19.47 24.42
C LEU A 74 12.47 -18.59 25.17
N PHE A 75 13.30 -17.85 24.44
CA PHE A 75 14.27 -16.92 25.02
C PHE A 75 13.60 -15.76 25.78
N LEU A 76 12.48 -15.23 25.27
CA LEU A 76 11.70 -14.21 25.98
C LEU A 76 11.07 -14.74 27.27
N ILE A 77 10.58 -15.97 27.26
CA ILE A 77 10.04 -16.63 28.46
C ILE A 77 11.13 -16.79 29.52
N LEU A 78 12.32 -17.25 29.12
CA LEU A 78 13.48 -17.37 30.01
C LEU A 78 13.94 -16.01 30.55
N ALA A 79 14.01 -14.98 29.71
CA ALA A 79 14.33 -13.62 30.14
C ALA A 79 13.31 -13.06 31.13
N GLY A 80 12.03 -13.38 30.95
CA GLY A 80 10.96 -13.02 31.89
C GLY A 80 11.07 -13.76 33.23
N TYR A 81 11.40 -15.05 33.19
CA TYR A 81 11.57 -15.89 34.38
C TYR A 81 12.77 -15.43 35.23
N PHE A 82 13.92 -15.19 34.60
CA PHE A 82 15.17 -14.77 35.26
C PHE A 82 15.31 -13.26 35.45
N ARG A 83 14.24 -12.48 35.23
CA ARG A 83 14.30 -11.00 35.22
C ARG A 83 14.91 -10.40 36.48
N LYS A 84 14.62 -10.97 37.66
CA LYS A 84 15.07 -10.44 38.96
C LYS A 84 16.55 -10.72 39.20
N GLU A 85 17.02 -11.88 38.79
CA GLU A 85 18.43 -12.30 38.96
C GLU A 85 19.33 -11.56 37.97
N LEU A 86 18.85 -11.33 36.75
CA LEU A 86 19.59 -10.64 35.69
C LEU A 86 19.41 -9.11 35.71
N GLY A 87 18.56 -8.59 36.59
CA GLY A 87 18.27 -7.15 36.67
C GLY A 87 17.60 -6.58 35.40
N ILE A 88 16.86 -7.41 34.66
CA ILE A 88 16.25 -7.04 33.38
C ILE A 88 14.97 -6.26 33.63
N ASP A 89 14.91 -5.06 33.05
CA ASP A 89 13.66 -4.32 32.87
C ASP A 89 12.96 -4.80 31.59
N ILE A 90 11.76 -5.35 31.76
CA ILE A 90 10.94 -5.88 30.67
C ILE A 90 10.55 -4.76 29.69
N PHE A 91 10.29 -3.54 30.19
CA PHE A 91 9.94 -2.43 29.32
C PHE A 91 11.13 -2.00 28.47
N GLY A 92 12.31 -1.83 29.07
CA GLY A 92 13.56 -1.63 28.34
C GLY A 92 13.85 -2.72 27.30
N LEU A 93 13.75 -4.00 27.70
CA LEU A 93 13.94 -5.14 26.81
C LEU A 93 12.99 -5.09 25.60
N PHE A 94 11.70 -4.81 25.82
CA PHE A 94 10.69 -4.75 24.77
C PHE A 94 10.92 -3.59 23.80
N ILE A 95 11.19 -2.39 24.32
CA ILE A 95 11.50 -1.21 23.50
C ILE A 95 12.75 -1.48 22.64
N THR A 96 13.81 -2.03 23.22
CA THR A 96 15.02 -2.35 22.47
C THR A 96 14.77 -3.45 21.43
N LEU A 97 14.03 -4.52 21.74
CA LEU A 97 13.68 -5.55 20.76
C LEU A 97 12.85 -5.02 19.59
N LEU A 98 11.93 -4.09 19.87
CA LEU A 98 11.07 -3.50 18.86
C LEU A 98 11.85 -2.56 17.93
N PHE A 99 12.73 -1.73 18.49
CA PHE A 99 13.34 -0.60 17.78
C PHE A 99 14.79 -0.81 17.34
N PHE A 100 15.58 -1.65 18.03
CA PHE A 100 16.97 -1.92 17.65
C PHE A 100 17.13 -2.58 16.26
N PRO A 101 16.24 -3.48 15.80
CA PRO A 101 16.36 -4.09 14.46
C PRO A 101 16.41 -3.07 13.32
N PHE A 102 15.85 -1.87 13.50
CA PHE A 102 15.83 -0.82 12.48
C PHE A 102 17.23 -0.36 12.05
N ILE A 103 18.26 -0.55 12.90
CA ILE A 103 19.65 -0.22 12.56
C ILE A 103 20.15 -1.00 11.34
N PHE A 104 19.70 -2.26 11.17
CA PHE A 104 20.08 -3.11 10.05
C PHE A 104 19.46 -2.67 8.72
N PHE A 105 18.38 -1.88 8.77
CA PHE A 105 17.68 -1.38 7.59
C PHE A 105 18.21 -0.02 7.09
N ILE A 106 18.99 0.70 7.89
CA ILE A 106 19.53 2.02 7.49
C ILE A 106 20.45 1.89 6.27
N LYS A 107 21.43 0.98 6.33
CA LYS A 107 22.40 0.78 5.25
C LYS A 107 21.76 0.40 3.90
N PRO A 108 20.89 -0.61 3.80
CA PRO A 108 20.28 -0.98 2.51
C PRO A 108 19.43 0.17 1.94
N TYR A 109 18.61 0.84 2.76
CA TYR A 109 17.81 1.97 2.30
C TYR A 109 18.65 3.20 1.91
N TYR A 110 19.79 3.43 2.57
CA TYR A 110 20.70 4.51 2.21
C TYR A 110 21.35 4.27 0.84
N LEU A 111 21.70 3.01 0.56
CA LEU A 111 22.20 2.61 -0.76
C LEU A 111 21.13 2.78 -1.83
N GLU A 112 19.87 2.43 -1.57
CA GLU A 112 18.76 2.67 -2.51
C GLU A 112 18.53 4.16 -2.77
N TYR A 113 18.54 4.98 -1.71
CA TYR A 113 18.42 6.44 -1.82
C TYR A 113 19.57 7.07 -2.63
N LYS A 114 20.81 6.64 -2.37
CA LYS A 114 22.01 7.14 -3.08
C LYS A 114 21.99 6.72 -4.55
N ASN A 115 21.54 5.51 -4.83
CA ASN A 115 21.49 4.93 -6.17
C ASN A 115 20.10 5.10 -6.81
N ALA A 116 19.39 6.19 -6.53
CA ALA A 116 18.07 6.43 -7.12
C ALA A 116 18.18 6.45 -8.66
N LYS A 117 17.68 5.39 -9.29
CA LYS A 117 17.72 5.20 -10.75
C LYS A 117 16.50 5.84 -11.40
N ASP A 118 16.64 6.06 -12.71
CA ASP A 118 15.51 6.37 -13.57
C ASP A 118 14.53 5.19 -13.52
N PHE A 119 13.24 5.49 -13.38
CA PHE A 119 12.19 4.50 -13.25
C PHE A 119 11.16 4.68 -14.36
N GLU A 120 10.78 3.59 -15.01
CA GLU A 120 9.72 3.56 -16.02
C GLU A 120 8.35 3.73 -15.34
N VAL A 121 7.68 4.85 -15.60
CA VAL A 121 6.35 5.12 -15.05
C VAL A 121 5.24 4.72 -16.03
N PHE A 122 5.55 4.71 -17.33
CA PHE A 122 4.63 4.35 -18.39
C PHE A 122 5.37 3.80 -19.61
N TYR A 123 4.85 2.72 -20.17
CA TYR A 123 5.33 2.11 -21.40
C TYR A 123 4.16 1.52 -22.17
N LEU A 124 4.12 1.75 -23.47
CA LEU A 124 3.13 1.16 -24.36
C LEU A 124 3.80 0.75 -25.67
N ASP A 125 3.60 -0.50 -26.06
CA ASP A 125 3.93 -1.06 -27.37
C ASP A 125 2.75 -1.92 -27.89
N HIS A 126 2.94 -2.57 -29.03
CA HIS A 126 1.93 -3.47 -29.61
C HIS A 126 1.67 -4.76 -28.82
N LYS A 127 2.43 -5.04 -27.76
CA LYS A 127 2.33 -6.27 -26.97
C LYS A 127 1.72 -6.01 -25.59
N GLN A 128 2.09 -4.92 -24.95
CA GLN A 128 1.78 -4.65 -23.55
C GLN A 128 1.72 -3.15 -23.23
N LEU A 129 0.94 -2.87 -22.19
CA LEU A 129 0.96 -1.63 -21.44
C LEU A 129 1.60 -1.90 -20.08
N ARG A 130 2.57 -1.09 -19.69
CA ARG A 130 3.13 -1.06 -18.33
C ARG A 130 2.93 0.34 -17.77
N CYS A 131 2.24 0.47 -16.65
CA CYS A 131 2.02 1.78 -16.05
C CYS A 131 1.80 1.70 -14.55
N LEU A 132 2.15 2.78 -13.86
CA LEU A 132 1.81 2.95 -12.45
C LEU A 132 0.30 3.15 -12.31
N THR A 133 -0.37 2.25 -11.59
CA THR A 133 -1.80 2.40 -11.32
C THR A 133 -2.18 1.81 -9.98
N THR A 134 -3.19 2.41 -9.35
CA THR A 134 -3.84 1.91 -8.13
C THR A 134 -5.21 1.39 -8.54
N GLN A 135 -5.53 0.15 -8.18
CA GLN A 135 -6.83 -0.44 -8.52
C GLN A 135 -7.92 0.02 -7.55
N GLU A 136 -7.55 0.33 -6.30
CA GLU A 136 -8.46 0.87 -5.31
C GLU A 136 -7.98 2.23 -4.77
N ASN A 137 -8.93 3.11 -4.41
CA ASN A 137 -8.60 4.40 -3.78
C ASN A 137 -8.01 4.25 -2.36
N SER A 138 -8.24 3.12 -1.70
CA SER A 138 -7.64 2.74 -0.40
C SER A 138 -6.12 2.61 -0.48
N GLU A 139 -5.58 2.24 -1.65
CA GLU A 139 -4.15 2.00 -1.87
C GLU A 139 -3.31 3.29 -1.89
N TYR A 140 -3.92 4.48 -1.78
CA TYR A 140 -3.19 5.75 -1.89
C TYR A 140 -2.09 5.89 -0.82
N LYS A 141 -2.33 5.44 0.41
CA LYS A 141 -1.34 5.51 1.50
C LYS A 141 -0.16 4.58 1.23
N ASP A 142 -0.45 3.37 0.79
CA ASP A 142 0.57 2.36 0.49
C ASP A 142 1.37 2.74 -0.76
N TYR A 143 0.70 3.31 -1.77
CA TYR A 143 1.33 3.92 -2.93
C TYR A 143 2.29 5.04 -2.54
N ALA A 144 1.89 5.89 -1.59
CA ALA A 144 2.76 6.96 -1.09
C ALA A 144 3.96 6.45 -0.28
N LEU A 145 3.97 5.19 0.19
CA LEU A 145 5.13 4.60 0.86
C LEU A 145 6.06 3.90 -0.14
N ASN A 146 5.50 3.14 -1.08
CA ASN A 146 6.30 2.41 -2.08
C ASN A 146 5.61 2.40 -3.46
N PRO A 147 5.76 3.49 -4.25
CA PRO A 147 5.05 3.62 -5.52
C PRO A 147 5.58 2.66 -6.60
N ARG A 148 6.83 2.18 -6.49
CA ARG A 148 7.46 1.29 -7.49
C ARG A 148 6.74 -0.06 -7.58
N ASN A 149 6.15 -0.54 -6.49
CA ASN A 149 5.40 -1.80 -6.44
C ASN A 149 4.07 -1.76 -7.20
N TYR A 150 3.63 -0.57 -7.63
CA TYR A 150 2.37 -0.36 -8.34
C TYR A 150 2.53 -0.31 -9.86
N LEU A 151 3.70 -0.69 -10.38
CA LEU A 151 3.89 -0.88 -11.81
C LEU A 151 3.17 -2.16 -12.26
N LYS A 152 2.00 -2.00 -12.88
CA LYS A 152 1.20 -3.11 -13.39
C LYS A 152 1.47 -3.32 -14.87
N ARG A 153 1.27 -4.56 -15.34
CA ARG A 153 1.41 -4.95 -16.74
C ARG A 153 0.07 -5.46 -17.26
N TYR A 154 -0.30 -5.04 -18.45
CA TYR A 154 -1.52 -5.43 -19.14
C TYR A 154 -1.19 -5.84 -20.57
N SER A 155 -1.87 -6.84 -21.12
CA SER A 155 -1.73 -7.19 -22.53
C SER A 155 -2.37 -6.11 -23.40
N PHE A 156 -1.76 -5.77 -24.52
CA PHE A 156 -2.29 -4.77 -25.45
C PHE A 156 -3.70 -5.15 -25.94
N GLN A 157 -3.98 -6.45 -26.09
CA GLN A 157 -5.29 -6.97 -26.54
C GLN A 157 -6.44 -6.70 -25.55
N GLN A 158 -6.11 -6.45 -24.28
CA GLN A 158 -7.09 -6.12 -23.24
C GLN A 158 -7.49 -4.64 -23.30
N ILE A 159 -6.71 -3.79 -23.97
CA ILE A 159 -7.00 -2.37 -24.10
C ILE A 159 -8.17 -2.20 -25.06
N LYS A 160 -9.31 -1.74 -24.55
CA LYS A 160 -10.53 -1.54 -25.35
C LYS A 160 -10.73 -0.10 -25.80
N ALA A 161 -10.31 0.85 -24.95
CA ALA A 161 -10.47 2.26 -25.21
C ALA A 161 -9.46 3.09 -24.42
N VAL A 162 -9.12 4.26 -24.95
CA VAL A 162 -8.29 5.26 -24.28
C VAL A 162 -8.97 6.61 -24.39
N GLN A 163 -9.14 7.28 -23.26
CA GLN A 163 -9.71 8.62 -23.19
C GLN A 163 -8.75 9.56 -22.47
N PHE A 164 -8.60 10.76 -23.02
CA PHE A 164 -7.88 11.86 -22.38
C PHE A 164 -8.90 12.86 -21.88
N HIS A 165 -8.90 13.13 -20.58
CA HIS A 165 -9.77 14.14 -19.96
C HIS A 165 -8.93 15.14 -19.18
N LYS A 166 -8.81 16.37 -19.69
CA LYS A 166 -7.98 17.44 -19.11
C LYS A 166 -6.54 16.97 -18.88
N ARG A 167 -6.16 16.74 -17.62
CA ARG A 167 -4.82 16.31 -17.16
C ARG A 167 -4.77 14.83 -16.78
N HIS A 168 -5.73 14.04 -17.24
CA HIS A 168 -5.85 12.63 -16.87
C HIS A 168 -5.97 11.75 -18.11
N LEU A 169 -5.29 10.62 -18.05
CA LEU A 169 -5.41 9.51 -18.97
C LEU A 169 -6.28 8.44 -18.31
N ILE A 170 -7.29 7.97 -19.03
CA ILE A 170 -8.14 6.85 -18.64
C ILE A 170 -7.99 5.78 -19.71
N ILE A 171 -7.70 4.55 -19.29
CA ILE A 171 -7.58 3.41 -20.18
C ILE A 171 -8.57 2.37 -19.72
N ALA A 172 -9.43 1.90 -20.62
CA ALA A 172 -10.30 0.75 -20.39
C ALA A 172 -9.50 -0.52 -20.70
N ILE A 173 -9.26 -1.32 -19.65
CA ILE A 173 -8.70 -2.67 -19.73
C ILE A 173 -9.85 -3.64 -19.45
N ASP A 174 -10.34 -4.31 -20.49
CA ASP A 174 -11.56 -5.12 -20.42
C ASP A 174 -12.72 -4.33 -19.76
N GLN A 175 -13.19 -4.74 -18.58
CA GLN A 175 -14.27 -4.06 -17.84
C GLN A 175 -13.78 -3.06 -16.76
N VAL A 176 -12.46 -2.88 -16.63
CA VAL A 176 -11.84 -2.06 -15.58
C VAL A 176 -11.29 -0.76 -16.18
N LEU A 177 -11.50 0.34 -15.47
CA LEU A 177 -10.85 1.62 -15.80
C LEU A 177 -9.57 1.77 -14.99
N ILE A 178 -8.44 1.91 -15.68
CA ILE A 178 -7.17 2.26 -15.06
C ILE A 178 -6.84 3.72 -15.33
N ARG A 179 -6.21 4.34 -14.34
CA ARG A 179 -5.78 5.74 -14.38
C ARG A 179 -4.28 5.78 -14.12
N PRO A 180 -3.44 5.83 -15.17
CA PRO A 180 -1.99 5.92 -15.01
C PRO A 180 -1.57 7.12 -14.15
N LYS A 181 -0.63 6.91 -13.23
CA LYS A 181 -0.12 7.91 -12.29
C LYS A 181 1.23 8.47 -12.76
N GLU A 182 1.64 9.59 -12.16
CA GLU A 182 2.98 10.20 -12.37
C GLU A 182 3.24 10.71 -13.79
N LEU A 183 2.17 10.98 -14.55
CA LEU A 183 2.21 11.58 -15.88
C LEU A 183 2.03 13.11 -15.79
N THR A 184 2.88 13.85 -16.49
CA THR A 184 2.74 15.31 -16.68
C THR A 184 1.90 15.62 -17.92
N SER A 185 1.48 16.87 -18.10
CA SER A 185 0.75 17.27 -19.32
C SER A 185 1.55 16.97 -20.60
N THR A 186 2.87 17.20 -20.58
CA THR A 186 3.76 16.88 -21.71
C THR A 186 3.80 15.38 -22.01
N ASP A 187 3.79 14.54 -20.97
CA ASP A 187 3.74 13.09 -21.13
C ASP A 187 2.43 12.66 -21.80
N LEU A 188 1.31 13.27 -21.39
CA LEU A 188 -0.01 13.00 -21.97
C LEU A 188 -0.07 13.38 -23.45
N GLU A 189 0.53 14.50 -23.85
CA GLU A 189 0.61 14.91 -25.26
C GLU A 189 1.43 13.93 -26.11
N LEU A 190 2.53 13.42 -25.56
CA LEU A 190 3.34 12.38 -26.21
C LEU A 190 2.55 11.08 -26.38
N ILE A 191 1.87 10.62 -25.32
CA ILE A 191 1.04 9.41 -25.37
C ILE A 191 -0.10 9.60 -26.37
N TYR A 192 -0.79 10.74 -26.36
CA TYR A 192 -1.87 11.03 -27.29
C TYR A 192 -1.38 10.99 -28.74
N SER A 193 -0.23 11.62 -29.01
CA SER A 193 0.37 11.63 -30.36
C SER A 193 0.74 10.22 -30.82
N TYR A 194 1.34 9.41 -29.94
CA TYR A 194 1.64 8.00 -30.22
C TYR A 194 0.38 7.19 -30.54
N ILE A 195 -0.66 7.28 -29.71
CA ILE A 195 -1.91 6.52 -29.91
C ILE A 195 -2.63 6.99 -31.18
N LYS A 196 -2.67 8.30 -31.45
CA LYS A 196 -3.30 8.84 -32.65
C LYS A 196 -2.65 8.33 -33.94
N LEU A 197 -1.33 8.13 -33.94
CA LEU A 197 -0.59 7.63 -35.09
C LEU A 197 -0.66 6.10 -35.22
N ASN A 198 -0.45 5.37 -34.12
CA ASN A 198 -0.28 3.91 -34.15
C ASN A 198 -1.58 3.13 -33.89
N CYS A 199 -2.48 3.65 -33.07
CA CYS A 199 -3.66 2.92 -32.58
C CYS A 199 -4.91 3.82 -32.51
N PRO A 200 -5.28 4.54 -33.60
CA PRO A 200 -6.35 5.55 -33.55
C PRO A 200 -7.74 4.98 -33.21
N HIS A 201 -7.95 3.68 -33.42
CA HIS A 201 -9.20 3.00 -33.07
C HIS A 201 -9.48 3.04 -31.56
N LEU A 202 -8.45 3.07 -30.70
CA LEU A 202 -8.61 3.12 -29.24
C LEU A 202 -9.23 4.44 -28.76
N LEU A 203 -9.06 5.53 -29.52
CA LEU A 203 -9.59 6.86 -29.17
C LEU A 203 -11.08 7.03 -29.49
N LYS A 204 -11.65 6.16 -30.33
CA LYS A 204 -13.02 6.29 -30.84
C LYS A 204 -14.09 5.57 -30.00
N ASN A 205 -13.68 4.87 -28.94
CA ASN A 205 -14.54 3.99 -28.14
C ASN A 205 -15.04 4.64 -26.84
N GLU A 206 -15.67 5.81 -26.94
CA GLU A 206 -16.22 6.51 -25.77
C GLU A 206 -17.33 5.72 -25.06
N LYS A 207 -18.11 4.94 -25.82
CA LYS A 207 -19.17 4.07 -25.27
C LYS A 207 -18.62 3.07 -24.26
N THR A 208 -17.50 2.41 -24.57
CA THR A 208 -16.85 1.44 -23.69
C THR A 208 -16.38 2.09 -22.39
N ILE A 209 -15.84 3.31 -22.47
CA ILE A 209 -15.45 4.07 -21.28
C ILE A 209 -16.68 4.38 -20.42
N ALA A 210 -17.78 4.84 -21.03
CA ALA A 210 -19.02 5.15 -20.32
C ALA A 210 -19.65 3.91 -19.66
N GLU A 211 -19.60 2.75 -20.32
CA GLU A 211 -20.06 1.46 -19.77
C GLU A 211 -19.21 1.04 -18.57
N ASN A 212 -17.89 1.08 -18.68
CA ASN A 212 -17.00 0.72 -17.57
C ASN A 212 -17.14 1.70 -16.40
N PHE A 213 -17.41 2.99 -16.66
CA PHE A 213 -17.74 3.95 -15.59
C PHE A 213 -19.02 3.57 -14.83
N LYS A 214 -20.04 3.06 -15.52
CA LYS A 214 -21.26 2.57 -14.85
C LYS A 214 -20.95 1.38 -13.94
N ILE A 215 -20.14 0.44 -14.42
CA ILE A 215 -19.72 -0.74 -13.64
C ILE A 215 -18.94 -0.30 -12.39
N GLU A 216 -17.96 0.59 -12.56
CA GLU A 216 -17.16 1.12 -11.44
C GLU A 216 -18.02 1.88 -10.42
N ASN A 217 -18.95 2.72 -10.89
CA ASN A 217 -19.89 3.43 -10.01
C ASN A 217 -20.83 2.48 -9.27
N GLN A 218 -21.32 1.44 -9.94
CA GLN A 218 -22.13 0.41 -9.28
C GLN A 218 -21.33 -0.27 -8.17
N PHE A 219 -20.08 -0.64 -8.42
CA PHE A 219 -19.21 -1.24 -7.42
C PHE A 219 -19.01 -0.33 -6.20
N TYR A 220 -18.75 0.96 -6.40
CA TYR A 220 -18.63 1.91 -5.29
C TYR A 220 -19.95 2.11 -4.54
N LEU A 221 -21.08 2.15 -5.25
CA LEU A 221 -22.40 2.23 -4.64
C LEU A 221 -22.68 0.99 -3.76
N HIS A 222 -22.33 -0.21 -4.23
CA HIS A 222 -22.45 -1.44 -3.46
C HIS A 222 -21.62 -1.37 -2.17
N LYS A 223 -20.34 -0.97 -2.26
CA LYS A 223 -19.49 -0.76 -1.09
C LYS A 223 -20.11 0.27 -0.13
N PHE A 224 -20.56 1.41 -0.64
CA PHE A 224 -21.20 2.44 0.18
C PHE A 224 -22.44 1.93 0.91
N LEU A 225 -23.32 1.21 0.22
CA LEU A 225 -24.53 0.63 0.82
C LEU A 225 -24.20 -0.38 1.92
N ILE A 226 -23.19 -1.24 1.72
CA ILE A 226 -22.74 -2.20 2.73
C ILE A 226 -22.27 -1.49 4.00
N PHE A 227 -21.54 -0.38 3.88
CA PHE A 227 -21.02 0.39 5.03
C PHE A 227 -21.99 1.46 5.56
N SER A 228 -23.06 1.76 4.83
CA SER A 228 -24.07 2.77 5.22
C SER A 228 -24.68 2.54 6.61
N PRO A 229 -24.93 1.30 7.10
CA PRO A 229 -25.45 1.10 8.45
C PRO A 229 -24.51 1.64 9.52
N VAL A 230 -23.20 1.52 9.33
CA VAL A 230 -22.20 2.05 10.28
C VAL A 230 -22.27 3.58 10.32
N ILE A 231 -22.37 4.21 9.14
CA ILE A 231 -22.43 5.67 9.01
C ILE A 231 -23.71 6.23 9.64
N VAL A 232 -24.84 5.55 9.47
CA VAL A 232 -26.14 6.01 10.00
C VAL A 232 -26.29 5.71 11.49
N LEU A 233 -25.86 4.53 11.95
CA LEU A 233 -26.05 4.11 13.34
C LEU A 233 -25.05 4.77 14.30
N ALA A 234 -23.90 5.25 13.83
CA ALA A 234 -22.94 5.94 14.69
C ALA A 234 -23.50 7.25 15.28
N PRO A 235 -24.14 8.14 14.49
CA PRO A 235 -24.92 9.26 15.01
C PRO A 235 -26.08 8.83 15.92
N VAL A 236 -26.73 7.69 15.65
CA VAL A 236 -27.81 7.20 16.53
C VAL A 236 -27.29 6.86 17.92
N ILE A 237 -26.12 6.21 18.01
CA ILE A 237 -25.45 5.96 19.30
C ILE A 237 -25.09 7.29 19.99
N TYR A 238 -24.61 8.27 19.21
CA TYR A 238 -24.23 9.57 19.79
C TYR A 238 -25.44 10.33 20.36
N PHE A 239 -26.51 10.51 19.58
CA PHE A 239 -27.67 11.32 19.98
C PHE A 239 -28.70 10.55 20.83
N PHE A 240 -29.06 9.33 20.44
CA PHE A 240 -30.09 8.54 21.12
C PHE A 240 -29.50 7.54 22.12
N GLY A 241 -28.26 7.13 21.91
CA GLY A 241 -27.51 6.31 22.87
C GLY A 241 -26.89 7.13 24.02
N ASP A 242 -27.10 8.45 24.07
CA ASP A 242 -26.44 9.38 25.00
C ASP A 242 -24.93 9.11 25.08
N ASN A 243 -24.29 9.10 23.90
CA ASN A 243 -22.87 8.80 23.72
C ASN A 243 -22.42 7.48 24.38
N GLY A 244 -23.27 6.45 24.36
CA GLY A 244 -22.98 5.12 24.92
C GLY A 244 -23.54 4.87 26.31
N ARG A 245 -24.15 5.87 26.97
CA ARG A 245 -24.75 5.70 28.32
C ARG A 245 -26.04 4.88 28.29
N ASN A 246 -26.85 5.02 27.23
CA ASN A 246 -27.99 4.13 27.01
C ASN A 246 -27.49 2.82 26.41
N VAL A 247 -27.20 1.88 27.31
CA VAL A 247 -26.61 0.57 27.01
C VAL A 247 -27.47 -0.24 26.03
N MET A 248 -28.80 -0.21 26.19
CA MET A 248 -29.72 -0.95 25.33
C MET A 248 -29.67 -0.44 23.88
N VAL A 249 -29.78 0.88 23.69
CA VAL A 249 -29.75 1.51 22.36
C VAL A 249 -28.38 1.31 21.72
N SER A 250 -27.31 1.49 22.50
CA SER A 250 -25.93 1.40 22.00
C SER A 250 -25.58 -0.02 21.56
N TYR A 251 -25.87 -1.04 22.36
CA TYR A 251 -25.62 -2.43 21.95
C TYR A 251 -26.51 -2.87 20.80
N SER A 252 -27.78 -2.46 20.77
CA SER A 252 -28.67 -2.77 19.63
C SER A 252 -28.12 -2.18 18.33
N CYS A 253 -27.64 -0.94 18.36
CA CYS A 253 -27.01 -0.30 17.21
C CYS A 253 -25.72 -1.01 16.79
N ILE A 254 -24.85 -1.40 17.73
CA ILE A 254 -23.62 -2.14 17.42
C ILE A 254 -23.93 -3.49 16.77
N VAL A 255 -24.92 -4.23 17.29
CA VAL A 255 -25.36 -5.50 16.69
C VAL A 255 -25.87 -5.28 15.26
N LEU A 256 -26.69 -4.24 15.04
CA LEU A 256 -27.18 -3.89 13.71
C LEU A 256 -26.06 -3.45 12.77
N MET A 257 -25.03 -2.74 13.26
CA MET A 257 -23.85 -2.38 12.46
C MET A 257 -23.08 -3.61 11.96
N ILE A 258 -23.18 -4.75 12.63
CA ILE A 258 -22.54 -6.01 12.21
C ILE A 258 -23.46 -6.81 11.28
N ILE A 259 -24.75 -6.93 11.65
CA ILE A 259 -25.71 -7.77 10.90
C ILE A 259 -26.12 -7.12 9.58
N CYS A 260 -26.40 -5.81 9.57
CA CYS A 260 -26.92 -5.14 8.38
C CYS A 260 -25.96 -5.19 7.17
N PRO A 261 -24.64 -4.96 7.31
CA PRO A 261 -23.71 -5.14 6.19
C PRO A 261 -23.78 -6.53 5.56
N PHE A 262 -23.90 -7.58 6.39
CA PHE A 262 -24.00 -8.96 5.92
C PHE A 262 -25.31 -9.22 5.16
N VAL A 263 -26.44 -8.74 5.70
CA VAL A 263 -27.75 -8.86 5.05
C VAL A 263 -27.77 -8.10 3.72
N ILE A 264 -27.27 -6.86 3.71
CA ILE A 264 -27.19 -6.02 2.50
C ILE A 264 -26.32 -6.69 1.45
N TYR A 265 -25.13 -7.18 1.82
CA TYR A 265 -24.24 -7.92 0.92
C TYR A 265 -24.95 -9.12 0.28
N LYS A 266 -25.66 -9.93 1.08
CA LYS A 266 -26.40 -11.10 0.58
C LYS A 266 -27.55 -10.73 -0.37
N VAL A 267 -28.25 -9.62 -0.11
CA VAL A 267 -29.33 -9.13 -0.98
C VAL A 267 -28.78 -8.62 -2.31
N LEU A 268 -27.67 -7.87 -2.28
CA LEU A 268 -27.02 -7.35 -3.48
C LEU A 268 -26.49 -8.49 -4.37
N ASN A 269 -25.84 -9.50 -3.78
CA ASN A 269 -25.33 -10.65 -4.54
C ASN A 269 -26.41 -11.59 -5.11
N ARG A 270 -27.65 -11.54 -4.62
CA ARG A 270 -28.76 -12.31 -5.19
C ARG A 270 -29.34 -11.68 -6.46
N LYS A 271 -29.04 -10.40 -6.72
CA LYS A 271 -29.58 -9.63 -7.84
C LYS A 271 -28.56 -9.38 -8.97
N SER A 272 -27.28 -9.69 -8.73
CA SER A 272 -26.23 -9.71 -9.77
C SER A 272 -26.14 -11.09 -10.40
#